data_AF-A0A2G9TPG5-F1
#
_entry.id   AF-A0A2G9TPG5-F1
#
_cell.length_a   1.000
_cell.length_b   1.000
_cell.length_c   1.000
_cell.angle_alpha   90.00
_cell.angle_beta   90.00
_cell.angle_gamma   90.00
#
_symmetry.space_group_name_H-M   'P 1'
#
loop_
_entity.id
_entity.type
_entity.pdbx_description
1 polymer ?
#
loop_
_entity_poly.entity_id
_entity_poly.type
_entity_poly.pdbx_seq_one_letter_code
_entity_poly.pdbx_strand_id
1 'polypeptide(L)'
;ELYQRFGWEDDFHNDSLSRWQKLKPKMWRLFDEPSSSRGAKMVETLCNIWFTIEILVRFTCCPSRLEYLKAPVNLIDIVATVTFYIDVLINTFGASADLEFFSIIRIMRLFKLTHHNSGLKILMHTFRASAKELMLLVFFLVLGVVVFASLVYYAERVEPNPNNEFQSIPIGLWWA
;
A
#
# COMPACT_ATOMS: atom_id res chain seq x y z
N GLU A 1 11.95 -27.67 -6.47
CA GLU A 1 11.72 -26.24 -6.19
C GLU A 1 10.37 -25.89 -5.54
N LEU A 2 9.22 -26.16 -6.16
CA LEU A 2 7.95 -25.69 -5.56
C LEU A 2 7.47 -26.53 -4.36
N TYR A 3 7.62 -27.86 -4.42
CA TYR A 3 7.31 -28.76 -3.31
C TYR A 3 8.39 -28.72 -2.21
N GLN A 4 9.61 -28.31 -2.55
CA GLN A 4 10.70 -27.99 -1.60
C GLN A 4 10.31 -26.86 -0.65
N ARG A 5 9.69 -25.78 -1.15
CA ARG A 5 9.21 -24.66 -0.30
C ARG A 5 8.18 -25.08 0.76
N PHE A 6 7.51 -26.21 0.57
CA PHE A 6 6.49 -26.72 1.48
C PHE A 6 6.93 -27.97 2.26
N GLY A 7 8.18 -28.43 2.10
CA GLY A 7 8.70 -29.62 2.78
C GLY A 7 8.03 -30.93 2.33
N TRP A 8 7.54 -31.01 1.09
CA TRP A 8 6.83 -32.18 0.55
C TRP A 8 7.63 -32.93 -0.53
N GLU A 9 8.96 -32.89 -0.45
CA GLU A 9 9.81 -33.61 -1.42
C GLU A 9 9.63 -35.11 -1.32
N ASP A 10 9.73 -35.68 -0.12
CA ASP A 10 9.67 -37.12 0.08
C ASP A 10 8.31 -37.70 -0.34
N ASP A 11 7.22 -36.98 -0.03
CA ASP A 11 5.86 -37.35 -0.43
C ASP A 11 5.62 -37.25 -1.95
N PHE A 12 6.28 -36.29 -2.61
CA PHE A 12 6.25 -36.16 -4.06
C PHE A 12 7.01 -37.31 -4.73
N HIS A 13 8.17 -37.68 -4.18
CA HIS A 13 8.98 -38.78 -4.70
C HIS A 13 8.33 -40.16 -4.48
N ASN A 14 7.55 -40.33 -3.42
CA ASN A 14 6.78 -41.55 -3.13
C ASN A 14 5.36 -41.58 -3.75
N ASP A 15 4.98 -40.58 -4.55
CA ASP A 15 3.62 -40.38 -5.12
C ASP A 15 2.47 -40.51 -4.09
N SER A 16 2.76 -40.25 -2.81
CA SER A 16 1.80 -40.33 -1.70
C SER A 16 0.99 -39.04 -1.51
N LEU A 17 1.22 -38.02 -2.36
CA LEU A 17 0.61 -36.71 -2.23
C LEU A 17 -0.92 -36.75 -2.33
N SER A 18 -1.58 -36.20 -1.31
CA SER A 18 -3.03 -35.98 -1.31
C SER A 18 -3.46 -34.97 -2.40
N ARG A 19 -4.74 -35.03 -2.79
CA ARG A 19 -5.31 -34.09 -3.77
C ARG A 19 -5.13 -32.63 -3.35
N TRP A 20 -5.22 -32.32 -2.06
CA TRP A 20 -4.99 -30.98 -1.51
C TRP A 20 -3.51 -30.57 -1.54
N GLN A 21 -2.57 -31.48 -1.27
CA GLN A 21 -1.14 -31.19 -1.39
C GLN A 21 -0.72 -30.97 -2.85
N LYS A 22 -1.42 -31.58 -3.82
CA LYS A 22 -1.26 -31.28 -5.26
C LYS A 22 -1.92 -29.94 -5.65
N LEU A 23 -2.96 -29.50 -4.96
CA LEU A 23 -3.72 -28.28 -5.26
C LEU A 23 -3.15 -27.01 -4.59
N LYS A 24 -2.74 -27.09 -3.32
CA LYS A 24 -2.21 -25.98 -2.51
C LYS A 24 -1.05 -25.24 -3.19
N PRO A 25 -0.03 -25.91 -3.77
CA PRO A 25 1.06 -25.21 -4.45
C PRO A 25 0.61 -24.48 -5.73
N LYS A 26 -0.38 -25.04 -6.45
CA LYS A 26 -0.97 -24.38 -7.63
C LYS A 26 -1.75 -23.13 -7.23
N MET A 27 -2.53 -23.20 -6.16
CA MET A 27 -3.22 -22.05 -5.59
C MET A 27 -2.22 -21.00 -5.11
N TRP A 28 -1.17 -21.42 -4.42
CA TRP A 28 -0.14 -20.52 -3.90
C TRP A 28 0.58 -19.75 -5.00
N ARG A 29 0.99 -20.42 -6.10
CA ARG A 29 1.56 -19.72 -7.28
C ARG A 29 0.62 -18.68 -7.88
N LEU A 30 -0.69 -18.94 -7.83
CA LEU A 30 -1.71 -18.03 -8.36
C LEU A 30 -1.84 -16.76 -7.50
N PHE A 31 -1.55 -16.86 -6.20
CA PHE A 31 -1.54 -15.73 -5.25
C PHE A 31 -0.18 -15.02 -5.17
N ASP A 32 0.94 -15.75 -5.22
CA ASP A 32 2.29 -15.18 -5.21
C ASP A 32 2.58 -14.37 -6.49
N GLU A 33 2.04 -14.82 -7.62
CA GLU A 33 2.32 -14.24 -8.94
C GLU A 33 1.04 -13.83 -9.67
N PRO A 34 0.30 -12.83 -9.14
CA PRO A 34 -1.01 -12.42 -9.68
C PRO A 34 -0.92 -11.89 -11.12
N SER A 35 0.26 -11.44 -11.55
CA SER A 35 0.56 -11.02 -12.93
C SER A 35 0.98 -12.16 -13.86
N SER A 36 1.11 -13.41 -13.40
CA SER A 36 1.55 -14.55 -14.23
C SER A 36 0.35 -15.24 -14.92
N SER A 37 -0.82 -15.25 -14.27
CA SER A 37 -2.03 -15.84 -14.83
C SER A 37 -2.73 -14.88 -15.79
N ARG A 38 -2.86 -15.28 -17.07
CA ARG A 38 -3.64 -14.54 -18.09
C ARG A 38 -5.07 -14.25 -17.63
N GLY A 39 -5.67 -15.17 -16.87
CA GLY A 39 -7.01 -15.00 -16.31
C GLY A 39 -7.07 -13.88 -15.29
N ALA A 40 -6.08 -13.77 -14.40
CA ALA A 40 -6.01 -12.71 -13.40
C ALA A 40 -5.86 -11.32 -14.07
N LYS A 41 -5.01 -11.21 -15.11
CA LYS A 41 -4.90 -9.96 -15.89
C LYS A 41 -6.19 -9.58 -16.60
N MET A 42 -6.90 -10.57 -17.15
CA MET A 42 -8.19 -10.33 -17.82
C MET A 42 -9.23 -9.80 -16.84
N VAL A 43 -9.36 -10.44 -15.68
CA VAL A 43 -10.26 -10.00 -14.61
C VAL A 43 -9.87 -8.60 -14.12
N GLU A 44 -8.57 -8.35 -13.86
CA GLU A 44 -8.08 -7.03 -13.46
C GLU A 44 -8.44 -5.95 -14.51
N THR A 45 -8.28 -6.25 -15.79
CA THR A 45 -8.60 -5.33 -16.88
C THR A 45 -10.10 -5.05 -16.96
N LEU A 46 -10.93 -6.10 -16.91
CA LEU A 46 -12.39 -5.97 -16.94
C LEU A 46 -12.92 -5.18 -15.74
N CYS A 47 -12.38 -5.43 -14.54
CA CYS A 47 -12.72 -4.68 -13.34
C CYS A 47 -12.37 -3.19 -13.48
N ASN A 48 -11.17 -2.87 -14.00
CA ASN A 48 -10.77 -1.48 -14.21
C ASN A 48 -11.60 -0.78 -15.28
N ILE A 49 -12.04 -1.49 -16.33
CA ILE A 49 -12.99 -0.97 -17.33
C ILE A 49 -14.36 -0.69 -16.68
N TRP A 50 -14.84 -1.59 -15.83
CA TRP A 50 -16.08 -1.34 -15.09
C TRP A 50 -15.97 -0.10 -14.19
N PHE A 51 -14.85 0.08 -13.50
CA PHE A 51 -14.61 1.25 -12.66
C PHE A 51 -14.53 2.55 -13.46
N THR A 52 -13.95 2.56 -14.66
CA THR A 52 -13.98 3.76 -15.51
C THR A 52 -15.40 4.13 -15.91
N ILE A 53 -16.24 3.14 -16.24
CA ILE A 53 -17.66 3.37 -16.52
C ILE A 53 -18.36 3.94 -15.29
N GLU A 54 -18.15 3.37 -14.10
CA GLU A 54 -18.72 3.84 -12.83
C GLU A 54 -18.34 5.31 -12.55
N ILE A 55 -17.06 5.66 -12.69
CA ILE A 55 -16.57 7.04 -12.53
C ILE A 55 -17.20 7.97 -13.57
N LEU A 56 -17.28 7.54 -14.84
CA LEU A 56 -17.82 8.36 -15.93
C LEU A 56 -19.32 8.64 -15.72
N VAL A 57 -20.08 7.63 -15.32
CA VAL A 57 -21.51 7.78 -14.99
C VAL A 57 -21.69 8.72 -13.79
N ARG A 58 -20.90 8.54 -12.71
CA ARG A 58 -20.97 9.46 -11.56
C ARG A 58 -20.61 10.89 -11.94
N PHE A 59 -19.62 11.07 -12.80
CA PHE A 59 -19.18 12.38 -13.25
C PHE A 59 -20.23 13.08 -14.13
N THR A 60 -20.92 12.35 -15.01
CA THR A 60 -21.97 12.92 -15.87
C THR A 60 -23.28 13.18 -15.12
N CYS A 61 -23.64 12.33 -14.16
CA CYS A 61 -24.84 12.49 -13.34
C CYS A 61 -24.67 13.51 -12.19
N CYS A 62 -23.44 13.96 -11.91
CA CYS A 62 -23.18 14.92 -10.84
C CYS A 62 -23.62 16.35 -11.23
N PRO A 63 -24.32 17.08 -10.35
CA PRO A 63 -24.70 18.47 -10.59
C PRO A 63 -23.50 19.44 -10.60
N SER A 64 -22.45 19.18 -9.80
CA SER A 64 -21.28 20.04 -9.62
C SER A 64 -19.96 19.28 -9.83
N ARG A 65 -19.48 19.20 -11.08
CA ARG A 65 -18.27 18.44 -11.48
C ARG A 65 -17.02 18.77 -10.65
N LEU A 66 -16.81 20.04 -10.30
CA LEU A 66 -15.64 20.46 -9.51
C LEU A 66 -15.71 20.01 -8.05
N GLU A 67 -16.91 19.94 -7.49
CA GLU A 67 -17.12 19.45 -6.12
C GLU A 67 -16.92 17.94 -6.07
N TYR A 68 -17.38 17.22 -7.11
CA TYR A 68 -17.12 15.79 -7.28
C TYR A 68 -15.62 15.49 -7.32
N LEU A 69 -14.83 16.25 -8.08
CA LEU A 69 -13.37 16.07 -8.17
C LEU A 69 -12.64 16.43 -6.87
N LYS A 70 -13.17 17.37 -6.08
CA LYS A 70 -12.60 17.77 -4.78
C LYS A 70 -12.90 16.79 -3.66
N ALA A 71 -13.90 15.91 -3.81
CA ALA A 71 -14.23 14.93 -2.80
C ALA A 71 -13.08 13.90 -2.67
N PRO A 72 -12.51 13.70 -1.46
CA PRO A 72 -11.29 12.90 -1.29
C PRO A 72 -11.46 11.45 -1.73
N VAL A 73 -12.65 10.86 -1.51
CA VAL A 73 -12.97 9.50 -1.93
C VAL A 73 -13.02 9.34 -3.45
N ASN A 74 -13.52 10.35 -4.18
CA ASN A 74 -13.57 10.34 -5.64
C ASN A 74 -12.19 10.57 -6.24
N LEU A 75 -11.39 11.45 -5.63
CA LEU A 75 -10.01 11.68 -6.03
C LEU A 75 -9.18 10.39 -5.93
N ILE A 76 -9.31 9.65 -4.81
CA ILE A 76 -8.65 8.35 -4.63
C ILE A 76 -9.08 7.37 -5.73
N ASP A 77 -10.37 7.30 -6.06
CA ASP A 77 -10.89 6.41 -7.10
C ASP A 77 -10.35 6.75 -8.50
N ILE A 78 -10.28 8.04 -8.84
CA ILE A 78 -9.70 8.54 -10.10
C ILE A 78 -8.21 8.21 -10.17
N VAL A 79 -7.43 8.56 -9.14
CA VAL A 79 -5.98 8.31 -9.10
C VAL A 79 -5.67 6.82 -9.22
N ALA A 80 -6.41 5.98 -8.49
CA ALA A 80 -6.25 4.54 -8.54
C ALA A 80 -6.60 3.96 -9.93
N THR A 81 -7.59 4.51 -10.62
CA THR A 81 -7.95 4.10 -11.98
C THR A 81 -6.90 4.53 -13.00
N VAL A 82 -6.45 5.80 -12.92
CA VAL A 82 -5.42 6.35 -13.82
C VAL A 82 -4.12 5.55 -13.71
N THR A 83 -3.73 5.14 -12.50
CA THR A 83 -2.50 4.37 -12.28
C THR A 83 -2.46 3.07 -13.10
N PHE A 84 -3.60 2.37 -13.23
CA PHE A 84 -3.70 1.17 -14.07
C PHE A 84 -3.47 1.49 -15.55
N TYR A 85 -4.06 2.57 -16.06
CA TYR A 85 -3.86 2.97 -17.45
C TYR A 85 -2.43 3.41 -17.73
N ILE A 86 -1.77 4.09 -16.79
CA ILE A 86 -0.36 4.44 -16.89
C ILE A 86 0.51 3.17 -16.96
N ASP A 87 0.25 2.18 -16.12
CA ASP A 87 0.96 0.89 -16.15
C ASP A 87 0.80 0.19 -17.51
N VAL A 88 -0.43 0.07 -18.02
CA VAL A 88 -0.70 -0.52 -19.34
C VAL A 88 -0.01 0.27 -20.47
N LEU A 89 -0.05 1.60 -20.42
CA LEU A 89 0.55 2.47 -21.41
C LEU A 89 2.06 2.23 -21.49
N ILE A 90 2.74 2.27 -20.34
CA ILE A 90 4.20 2.11 -20.25
C ILE A 90 4.64 0.73 -20.73
N ASN A 91 3.93 -0.33 -20.30
CA ASN A 91 4.19 -1.69 -20.78
C ASN A 91 3.99 -1.85 -22.30
N THR A 92 3.06 -1.09 -22.90
CA THR A 92 2.80 -1.13 -24.35
C THR A 92 3.87 -0.40 -25.16
N PHE A 93 4.37 0.74 -24.65
CA PHE A 93 5.39 1.53 -25.33
C PHE A 93 6.83 1.04 -25.09
N GLY A 94 7.01 -0.04 -24.30
CA GLY A 94 8.34 -0.60 -24.02
C GLY A 94 9.26 0.34 -23.25
N ALA A 95 8.70 1.36 -22.59
CA ALA A 95 9.48 2.28 -21.78
C ALA A 95 9.76 1.64 -20.42
N SER A 96 11.01 1.26 -20.17
CA SER A 96 11.47 0.86 -18.83
C SER A 96 11.70 2.11 -17.98
N ALA A 97 10.62 2.83 -17.65
CA ALA A 97 10.69 3.83 -16.59
C ALA A 97 10.80 3.11 -15.24
N ASP A 98 11.55 3.65 -14.28
CA ASP A 98 11.62 3.11 -12.92
C ASP A 98 10.26 3.28 -12.23
N LEU A 99 9.41 2.26 -12.37
CA LEU A 99 8.01 2.20 -11.94
C LEU A 99 7.82 1.96 -10.44
N GLU A 100 8.89 2.00 -9.64
CA GLU A 100 8.80 1.76 -8.20
C GLU A 100 7.86 2.76 -7.50
N PHE A 101 7.95 4.04 -7.89
CA PHE A 101 7.06 5.08 -7.36
C PHE A 101 5.59 4.87 -7.76
N PHE A 102 5.33 4.44 -9.00
CA PHE A 102 3.97 4.16 -9.47
C PHE A 102 3.37 2.91 -8.82
N SER A 103 4.22 1.97 -8.41
CA SER A 103 3.80 0.76 -7.69
C SER A 103 3.21 1.09 -6.31
N ILE A 104 3.70 2.14 -5.63
CA ILE A 104 3.10 2.63 -4.38
C ILE A 104 1.68 3.16 -4.64
N ILE A 105 1.46 3.85 -5.77
CA ILE A 105 0.13 4.36 -6.14
C ILE A 105 -0.84 3.19 -6.42
N ARG A 106 -0.35 2.03 -6.84
CA ARG A 106 -1.17 0.81 -6.95
C ARG A 106 -1.75 0.37 -5.61
N ILE A 107 -1.08 0.60 -4.49
CA ILE A 107 -1.62 0.33 -3.14
C ILE A 107 -2.85 1.20 -2.88
N MET A 108 -2.89 2.42 -3.43
CA MET A 108 -4.02 3.34 -3.25
C MET A 108 -5.34 2.76 -3.77
N ARG A 109 -5.32 1.84 -4.73
CA ARG A 109 -6.54 1.18 -5.23
C ARG A 109 -7.21 0.29 -4.16
N LEU A 110 -6.48 -0.17 -3.14
CA LEU A 110 -7.08 -0.86 -2.00
C LEU A 110 -8.03 0.06 -1.23
N PHE A 111 -7.76 1.37 -1.20
CA PHE A 111 -8.66 2.34 -0.59
C PHE A 111 -9.95 2.53 -1.40
N LYS A 112 -10.11 1.98 -2.61
CA LYS A 112 -11.43 1.90 -3.27
C LYS A 112 -12.45 1.08 -2.45
N LEU A 113 -11.97 0.20 -1.56
CA LEU A 113 -12.82 -0.48 -0.58
C LEU A 113 -13.56 0.50 0.34
N THR A 114 -13.04 1.71 0.53
CA THR A 114 -13.73 2.77 1.29
C THR A 114 -15.09 3.12 0.69
N HIS A 115 -15.30 2.95 -0.62
CA HIS A 115 -16.58 3.23 -1.25
C HIS A 115 -17.64 2.17 -0.89
N HIS A 116 -17.23 0.91 -0.83
CA HIS A 116 -18.09 -0.24 -0.57
C HIS A 116 -18.29 -0.51 0.92
N ASN A 117 -17.33 -0.16 1.79
CA ASN A 117 -17.43 -0.39 3.22
C ASN A 117 -17.81 0.89 3.97
N SER A 118 -19.06 0.93 4.45
CA SER A 118 -19.58 2.00 5.31
C SER A 118 -18.74 2.21 6.59
N GLY A 119 -18.12 1.16 7.12
CA GLY A 119 -17.23 1.26 8.29
C GLY A 119 -15.98 2.10 8.04
N LEU A 120 -15.37 1.99 6.85
CA LEU A 120 -14.21 2.83 6.48
C LEU A 120 -14.60 4.31 6.30
N LYS A 121 -15.82 4.57 5.79
CA LYS A 121 -16.35 5.95 5.72
C LYS A 121 -16.54 6.53 7.11
N ILE A 122 -17.11 5.76 8.05
CA ILE A 122 -17.26 6.19 9.44
C ILE A 122 -15.89 6.48 10.06
N LEU A 123 -14.92 5.58 9.89
CA LEU A 123 -13.55 5.82 10.36
C LEU A 123 -12.96 7.13 9.81
N MET A 124 -13.17 7.40 8.52
CA MET A 124 -12.71 8.65 7.89
C MET A 124 -13.39 9.88 8.50
N HIS A 125 -14.69 9.82 8.78
CA HIS A 125 -15.41 10.90 9.47
C HIS A 125 -14.93 11.10 10.90
N THR A 126 -14.75 10.01 11.65
CA THR A 126 -14.22 10.04 13.02
C THR A 126 -12.80 10.59 13.05
N PHE A 127 -11.94 10.16 12.13
CA PHE A 127 -10.59 10.67 11.99
C PHE A 127 -10.59 12.17 11.69
N ARG A 128 -11.45 12.62 10.77
CA ARG A 128 -11.58 14.04 10.43
C ARG A 128 -12.08 14.88 11.60
N ALA A 129 -13.02 14.37 12.39
CA ALA A 129 -13.52 15.04 13.59
C ALA A 129 -12.42 15.18 14.65
N SER A 130 -11.61 14.13 14.85
CA SER A 130 -10.53 14.11 15.82
C SER A 130 -9.20 14.65 15.28
N ALA A 131 -9.13 15.06 14.01
CA ALA A 131 -7.88 15.43 13.35
C ALA A 131 -7.16 16.60 14.04
N LYS A 132 -7.91 17.57 14.56
CA LYS A 132 -7.36 18.71 15.28
C LYS A 132 -6.65 18.29 16.57
N GLU A 133 -7.31 17.46 17.37
CA GLU A 133 -6.76 16.94 18.62
C GLU A 133 -5.57 16.00 18.36
N LEU A 134 -5.66 15.16 17.32
CA LEU A 134 -4.57 14.29 16.90
C LEU A 134 -3.34 15.09 16.42
N MET A 135 -3.55 16.15 15.63
CA MET A 135 -2.45 17.03 15.19
C MET A 135 -1.74 17.66 16.39
N LEU A 136 -2.50 18.12 17.38
CA LEU A 136 -1.93 18.69 18.60
C LEU A 136 -1.14 17.64 19.41
N LEU A 137 -1.67 16.42 19.52
CA LEU A 137 -0.97 15.31 20.15
C LEU A 137 0.36 14.99 19.44
N VAL A 138 0.33 14.85 18.11
CA VAL A 138 1.53 14.58 17.31
C VAL A 138 2.54 15.72 17.43
N PHE A 139 2.08 16.97 17.52
CA PHE A 139 2.96 18.11 17.76
C PHE A 139 3.72 17.99 19.08
N PHE A 140 3.02 17.66 20.17
CA PHE A 140 3.68 17.44 21.47
C PHE A 140 4.60 16.21 21.46
N LEU A 141 4.21 15.15 20.75
CA LEU A 141 5.04 13.96 20.56
C LEU A 141 6.36 14.33 19.86
N VAL A 142 6.29 15.01 18.72
CA VAL A 142 7.49 15.44 17.97
C VAL A 142 8.37 16.36 18.80
N LEU A 143 7.78 17.31 19.53
CA LEU A 143 8.53 18.18 20.44
C LEU A 143 9.26 17.35 21.51
N GLY A 144 8.58 16.37 22.12
CA GLY A 144 9.17 15.44 23.07
C GLY A 144 10.34 14.66 22.46
N VAL A 145 10.13 14.02 21.31
CA VAL A 145 11.15 13.25 20.58
C VAL A 145 12.39 14.13 20.29
N VAL A 146 12.20 15.37 19.84
CA VAL A 146 13.32 16.29 19.57
C VAL A 146 14.07 16.67 20.85
N VAL A 147 13.36 16.94 21.96
CA VAL A 147 13.99 17.28 23.25
C VAL A 147 14.79 16.09 23.78
N PHE A 148 14.21 14.88 23.81
CA PHE A 148 14.91 13.69 24.30
C PHE A 148 16.08 13.27 23.41
N ALA A 149 15.92 13.34 22.08
CA ALA A 149 17.02 13.11 21.13
C ALA A 149 18.16 14.12 21.34
N SER A 150 17.85 15.38 21.65
CA SER A 150 18.86 16.39 21.97
C SER A 150 19.56 16.10 23.29
N LEU A 151 18.81 15.74 24.33
CA LEU A 151 19.36 15.40 25.65
C LEU A 151 20.29 14.19 25.57
N VAL A 152 19.89 13.12 24.89
CA VAL A 152 20.73 11.91 24.75
C VAL A 152 21.99 12.20 23.93
N TYR A 153 21.87 13.01 22.88
CA TYR A 153 23.00 13.45 22.07
C TYR A 153 24.01 14.26 22.89
N TYR A 154 23.55 15.16 23.77
CA TYR A 154 24.45 15.90 24.65
C TYR A 154 25.02 15.02 25.76
N ALA A 155 24.21 14.14 26.37
CA ALA A 155 24.65 13.23 27.42
C ALA A 155 25.77 12.30 26.94
N GLU A 156 25.63 11.72 25.75
CA GLU A 156 26.63 10.82 25.16
C GLU A 156 27.93 11.54 24.75
N ARG A 157 27.91 12.88 24.68
CA ARG A 157 29.11 13.69 24.41
C ARG A 157 29.80 14.20 25.68
N VAL A 158 29.19 14.05 26.85
CA VAL A 158 29.81 14.46 28.12
C VAL A 158 30.97 13.54 28.48
N GLU A 159 30.86 12.24 28.19
CA GLU A 159 31.95 11.28 28.36
C GLU A 159 32.46 10.77 27.00
N PRO A 160 33.79 10.62 26.81
CA PRO A 160 34.35 10.06 25.58
C PRO A 160 34.06 8.55 25.50
N ASN A 161 32.96 8.17 24.84
CA ASN A 161 32.63 6.79 24.51
C ASN A 161 33.14 6.40 23.11
N PRO A 162 34.02 5.38 22.97
CA PRO A 162 34.49 4.88 21.67
C PRO A 162 33.37 4.31 20.78
N ASN A 163 32.25 3.86 21.36
CA ASN A 163 31.12 3.25 20.65
C ASN A 163 29.90 4.19 20.62
N ASN A 164 30.10 5.48 20.36
CA ASN A 164 29.01 6.46 20.32
C ASN A 164 28.13 6.28 19.06
N GLU A 165 26.89 5.82 19.25
CA GLU A 165 25.88 5.64 18.21
C GLU A 165 25.08 6.93 17.90
N PHE A 166 25.12 7.93 18.80
CA PHE A 166 24.39 9.20 18.70
C PHE A 166 25.24 10.28 18.02
N GLN A 167 25.55 10.07 16.74
CA GLN A 167 26.40 10.99 15.97
C GLN A 167 25.73 12.32 15.62
N SER A 168 24.39 12.35 15.51
CA SER A 168 23.61 13.55 15.22
C SER A 168 22.22 13.49 15.83
N ILE A 169 21.61 14.65 16.07
CA ILE A 169 20.25 14.75 16.64
C ILE A 169 19.22 13.98 15.79
N PRO A 170 19.22 14.05 14.43
CA PRO A 170 18.30 13.26 13.62
C PRO A 170 18.40 11.74 13.82
N ILE A 171 19.60 11.23 14.12
CA ILE A 171 19.80 9.83 14.48
C ILE A 171 19.25 9.54 15.88
N GLY A 172 19.29 10.48 16.83
CA GLY A 172 18.62 10.30 18.12
C GLY A 172 17.08 10.23 18.03
N LEU A 173 16.47 10.73 16.95
CA LEU A 173 15.01 10.78 16.81
C LEU A 173 14.33 9.41 16.71
N TRP A 174 15.02 8.36 16.22
CA TRP A 174 14.43 7.01 16.16
C TRP A 174 14.46 6.30 17.51
N TRP A 175 15.40 6.68 18.38
CA TRP A 175 15.57 6.12 19.71
C TRP A 175 14.62 6.75 20.74
N ALA A 176 14.40 8.06 20.62
CA ALA A 176 13.52 8.84 21.50
C ALA A 176 12.04 8.57 21.23
#